data_AF-A0A2T2YT45-F1
#
_entry.id   AF-A0A2T2YT45-F1
#
_cell.length_a   1.000
_cell.length_b   1.000
_cell.length_c   1.000
_cell.angle_alpha   90.00
_cell.angle_beta   90.00
_cell.angle_gamma   90.00
#
_symmetry.space_group_name_H-M   'P 1'
#
loop_
_entity.id
_entity.type
_entity.pdbx_description
1 polymer ?
#
loop_
_entity_poly.entity_id
_entity_poly.type
_entity_poly.pdbx_seq_one_letter_code
_entity_poly.pdbx_strand_id
1 'polypeptide(L)'
;MLAELMAGPVRALDTESDSIANAGWYTEHLGVTLHLTDGAVRLIEERRIVATAEELDEIVVSYSFSQAQGNPDTFMELEAVMGFGGELVEERRVGRSHVDFTVRLPEPIGMGQYHDYSIVIASSLLPRSILPYYVVTPWRNLRSLRMRLCFGQDVPKAIWRINGLPPAVLGELEPSDDLLSADSLGEVQSEFHQLRLALSYGVGWLY
;
A
#
# COMPACT_ATOMS: atom_id res chain seq x y z
N MET A 1 9.77 0.90 -15.23
CA MET A 1 8.59 1.69 -15.65
C MET A 1 7.46 0.70 -15.91
N LEU A 2 6.60 0.47 -14.92
CA LEU A 2 5.44 -0.42 -15.04
C LEU A 2 4.21 0.46 -15.28
N ALA A 3 3.73 0.44 -16.51
CA ALA A 3 2.35 0.78 -16.82
C ALA A 3 1.61 -0.56 -16.88
N GLU A 4 0.74 -0.83 -15.92
CA GLU A 4 -0.22 -1.92 -16.04
C GLU A 4 -1.65 -1.38 -16.00
N LEU A 5 -2.32 -1.79 -17.07
CA LEU A 5 -3.64 -1.45 -17.55
C LEU A 5 -4.67 -2.18 -16.69
N MET A 6 -5.52 -1.45 -15.97
CA MET A 6 -6.73 -2.02 -15.38
C MET A 6 -7.95 -1.31 -15.99
N ALA A 7 -8.45 -1.88 -17.09
CA ALA A 7 -9.86 -2.05 -17.48
C ALA A 7 -10.00 -2.15 -19.01
N GLY A 8 -10.91 -3.02 -19.46
CA GLY A 8 -11.46 -3.01 -20.83
C GLY A 8 -12.08 -1.65 -21.21
N PRO A 9 -12.52 -1.48 -22.47
CA PRO A 9 -12.57 -0.17 -23.11
C PRO A 9 -13.71 0.68 -22.54
N VAL A 10 -13.41 1.89 -22.07
CA VAL A 10 -14.41 2.94 -21.86
C VAL A 10 -13.87 4.29 -22.31
N ARG A 11 -14.73 5.03 -23.00
CA ARG A 11 -14.48 6.27 -23.73
C ARG A 11 -15.17 7.43 -22.97
N ALA A 12 -14.42 8.53 -22.81
CA ALA A 12 -14.85 9.93 -22.69
C ALA A 12 -15.18 10.53 -21.29
N LEU A 13 -14.11 10.92 -20.60
CA LEU A 13 -13.74 12.26 -20.08
C LEU A 13 -14.72 13.04 -19.18
N ASP A 14 -14.21 13.29 -17.97
CA ASP A 14 -14.45 14.37 -17.00
C ASP A 14 -15.61 14.24 -16.00
N THR A 15 -16.58 13.34 -16.21
CA THR A 15 -17.49 12.86 -15.12
C THR A 15 -17.20 11.41 -14.73
N GLU A 16 -16.44 10.68 -15.57
CA GLU A 16 -16.09 9.27 -15.40
C GLU A 16 -14.97 9.00 -14.38
N SER A 17 -14.16 10.00 -14.05
CA SER A 17 -12.98 9.82 -13.19
C SER A 17 -13.37 9.48 -11.75
N ASP A 18 -14.40 10.14 -11.20
CA ASP A 18 -14.94 9.81 -9.87
C ASP A 18 -15.70 8.47 -9.88
N SER A 19 -16.34 8.12 -11.00
CA SER A 19 -17.04 6.83 -11.11
C SER A 19 -16.07 5.65 -11.25
N ILE A 20 -14.93 5.83 -11.94
CA ILE A 20 -13.87 4.80 -12.04
C ILE A 20 -13.12 4.67 -10.72
N ALA A 21 -12.76 5.80 -10.09
CA ALA A 21 -12.06 5.83 -8.80
C ALA A 21 -12.87 5.18 -7.67
N ASN A 22 -14.20 5.17 -7.79
CA ASN A 22 -15.10 4.52 -6.85
C ASN A 22 -15.73 3.24 -7.43
N ALA A 23 -15.37 2.76 -8.63
CA ALA A 23 -16.08 1.65 -9.25
C ALA A 23 -15.97 0.37 -8.39
N GLY A 24 -17.10 -0.15 -7.95
CA GLY A 24 -17.21 -1.33 -7.09
C GLY A 24 -17.10 -1.01 -5.60
N TRP A 25 -16.01 -0.33 -5.22
CA TRP A 25 -15.75 0.07 -3.83
C TRP A 25 -14.64 1.12 -3.74
N TYR A 26 -14.48 1.73 -2.57
CA TYR A 26 -13.34 2.59 -2.24
C TYR A 26 -12.85 2.32 -0.81
N THR A 27 -11.66 2.82 -0.46
CA THR A 27 -11.12 2.70 0.90
C THR A 27 -11.46 3.96 1.70
N GLU A 28 -12.23 3.82 2.76
CA GLU A 28 -12.49 4.94 3.67
C GLU A 28 -11.26 5.22 4.53
N HIS A 29 -10.71 4.18 5.15
CA HIS A 29 -9.55 4.29 6.03
C HIS A 29 -8.53 3.19 5.71
N LEU A 30 -7.26 3.56 5.64
CA LEU A 30 -6.13 2.63 5.60
C LEU A 30 -5.19 2.94 6.76
N GLY A 31 -5.02 1.96 7.64
CA GLY A 31 -3.96 1.91 8.64
C GLY A 31 -2.84 0.99 8.15
N VAL A 32 -1.61 1.48 8.20
CA VAL A 32 -0.40 0.73 7.85
C VAL A 32 0.51 0.67 9.06
N THR A 33 0.96 -0.52 9.42
CA THR A 33 2.11 -0.71 10.31
C THR A 33 3.19 -1.49 9.57
N LEU A 34 4.36 -0.88 9.40
CA LEU A 34 5.52 -1.50 8.77
C LEU A 34 6.61 -1.72 9.81
N HIS A 35 6.91 -2.97 10.10
CA HIS A 35 8.04 -3.37 10.94
C HIS A 35 9.28 -3.58 10.08
N LEU A 36 10.33 -2.82 10.41
CA LEU A 36 11.65 -2.81 9.77
C LEU A 36 12.71 -3.22 10.81
N THR A 37 12.51 -4.36 11.46
CA THR A 37 13.40 -4.86 12.52
C THR A 37 14.40 -5.91 12.00
N ASP A 38 15.48 -6.15 12.75
CA ASP A 38 16.44 -7.24 12.47
C ASP A 38 15.73 -8.60 12.47
N GLY A 39 15.46 -9.14 11.28
CA GLY A 39 14.94 -10.49 11.09
C GLY A 39 13.95 -10.64 9.93
N ALA A 40 13.07 -9.67 9.71
CA ALA A 40 12.10 -9.70 8.62
C ALA A 40 11.43 -8.33 8.42
N VAL A 41 11.03 -8.05 7.17
CA VAL A 41 10.09 -6.97 6.86
C VAL A 41 8.67 -7.52 7.02
N ARG A 42 7.87 -6.87 7.86
CA ARG A 42 6.46 -7.21 8.05
C ARG A 42 5.59 -5.99 7.89
N LEU A 43 4.64 -6.06 6.96
CA LEU A 43 3.61 -5.08 6.72
C LEU A 43 2.28 -5.61 7.26
N ILE A 44 1.58 -4.78 8.01
CA ILE A 44 0.21 -5.03 8.45
C ILE A 44 -0.62 -3.89 7.90
N GLU A 45 -1.63 -4.21 7.09
CA GLU A 45 -2.63 -3.25 6.65
C GLU A 45 -3.98 -3.56 7.28
N GLU A 46 -4.64 -2.53 7.76
CA GLU A 46 -6.02 -2.55 8.24
C GLU A 46 -6.83 -1.58 7.37
N ARG A 47 -7.89 -2.07 6.76
CA ARG A 47 -8.68 -1.29 5.81
C ARG A 47 -10.14 -1.32 6.19
N ARG A 48 -10.76 -0.15 6.13
CA ARG A 48 -12.20 0.00 5.97
C ARG A 48 -12.52 0.29 4.51
N ILE A 49 -13.28 -0.58 3.88
CA ILE A 49 -13.80 -0.36 2.54
C ILE A 49 -15.28 -0.01 2.58
N VAL A 50 -15.75 0.71 1.56
CA VAL A 50 -17.17 1.02 1.36
C VAL A 50 -17.56 0.60 -0.04
N ALA A 51 -18.61 -0.22 -0.15
CA ALA A 51 -19.12 -0.66 -1.43
C ALA A 51 -19.87 0.47 -2.15
N THR A 52 -19.73 0.49 -3.47
CA THR A 52 -20.48 1.36 -4.38
C THR A 52 -21.22 0.55 -5.44
N ALA A 53 -20.87 -0.73 -5.61
CA ALA A 53 -21.68 -1.70 -6.33
C ALA A 53 -22.93 -2.08 -5.53
N GLU A 54 -23.92 -2.64 -6.23
CA GLU A 54 -25.13 -3.21 -5.61
C GLU A 54 -24.79 -4.36 -4.67
N GLU A 55 -23.79 -5.16 -5.04
CA GLU A 55 -23.26 -6.28 -4.28
C GLU A 55 -21.74 -6.36 -4.49
N LEU A 56 -21.00 -6.55 -3.40
CA LEU A 56 -19.55 -6.73 -3.38
C LEU A 56 -19.22 -7.89 -2.44
N ASP A 57 -18.67 -8.96 -3.00
CA ASP A 57 -18.30 -10.19 -2.29
C ASP A 57 -16.80 -10.50 -2.39
N GLU A 58 -16.12 -9.98 -3.42
CA GLU A 58 -14.67 -10.10 -3.60
C GLU A 58 -14.02 -8.75 -3.94
N ILE A 59 -12.81 -8.54 -3.43
CA ILE A 59 -11.97 -7.37 -3.73
C ILE A 59 -10.58 -7.81 -4.16
N VAL A 60 -9.93 -6.97 -4.97
CA VAL A 60 -8.51 -7.16 -5.34
C VAL A 60 -7.68 -6.10 -4.64
N VAL A 61 -6.61 -6.53 -3.96
CA VAL A 61 -5.58 -5.66 -3.40
C VAL A 61 -4.24 -5.95 -4.03
N SER A 62 -3.52 -4.91 -4.41
CA SER A 62 -2.29 -5.00 -5.18
C SER A 62 -1.10 -4.49 -4.39
N TYR A 63 0.01 -5.22 -4.44
CA TYR A 63 1.24 -4.87 -3.74
C TYR A 63 2.42 -4.84 -4.70
N SER A 64 3.23 -3.79 -4.56
CA SER A 64 4.51 -3.67 -5.25
C SER A 64 5.65 -3.77 -4.27
N PHE A 65 6.62 -4.63 -4.54
CA PHE A 65 7.83 -4.75 -3.73
C PHE A 65 9.07 -4.68 -4.59
N SER A 66 9.99 -3.78 -4.27
CA SER A 66 11.25 -3.62 -5.00
C SER A 66 12.45 -3.77 -4.05
N GLN A 67 13.44 -4.54 -4.48
CA GLN A 67 14.72 -4.67 -3.78
C GLN A 67 15.62 -3.48 -4.11
N ALA A 68 16.35 -2.96 -3.12
CA ALA A 68 17.37 -1.94 -3.35
C ALA A 68 18.62 -2.51 -4.02
N GLN A 69 18.97 -3.76 -3.68
CA GLN A 69 20.10 -4.48 -4.27
C GLN A 69 19.71 -5.94 -4.44
N GLY A 70 19.82 -6.47 -5.66
CA GLY A 70 19.48 -7.87 -5.94
C GLY A 70 19.51 -8.17 -7.42
N ASN A 71 19.54 -9.46 -7.76
CA ASN A 71 19.35 -9.88 -9.15
C ASN A 71 17.90 -9.54 -9.53
N PRO A 72 17.67 -8.73 -10.59
CA PRO A 72 16.31 -8.49 -11.06
C PRO A 72 15.56 -9.81 -11.32
N ASP A 73 16.26 -10.90 -11.69
CA ASP A 73 15.76 -12.27 -11.99
C ASP A 73 15.31 -13.08 -10.77
N THR A 74 15.51 -12.57 -9.55
CA THR A 74 15.02 -13.25 -8.36
C THR A 74 13.56 -12.89 -8.09
N PHE A 75 12.68 -13.89 -8.19
CA PHE A 75 11.31 -13.79 -7.73
C PHE A 75 11.29 -13.61 -6.21
N MET A 76 10.50 -12.64 -5.74
CA MET A 76 10.31 -12.48 -4.32
C MET A 76 9.21 -13.39 -3.82
N GLU A 77 9.49 -14.06 -2.70
CA GLU A 77 8.48 -14.76 -1.93
C GLU A 77 7.89 -13.76 -0.92
N LEU A 78 6.68 -13.31 -1.22
CA LEU A 78 5.83 -12.58 -0.28
C LEU A 78 4.86 -13.60 0.30
N GLU A 79 4.86 -13.72 1.63
CA GLU A 79 3.83 -14.48 2.32
C GLU A 79 2.71 -13.51 2.71
N ALA A 80 1.50 -13.78 2.25
CA ALA A 80 0.31 -13.02 2.60
C ALA A 80 -0.67 -13.89 3.37
N VAL A 81 -1.16 -13.37 4.50
CA VAL A 81 -2.21 -14.01 5.29
C VAL A 81 -3.23 -12.96 5.73
N MET A 82 -4.50 -13.36 5.81
CA MET A 82 -5.52 -12.51 6.40
C MET A 82 -5.32 -12.43 7.92
N GLY A 83 -5.35 -11.22 8.47
CA GLY A 83 -5.44 -11.00 9.91
C GLY A 83 -6.88 -11.21 10.40
N PHE A 84 -7.85 -10.66 9.67
CA PHE A 84 -9.29 -10.86 9.87
C PHE A 84 -10.08 -10.33 8.66
N GLY A 85 -11.39 -10.57 8.63
CA GLY A 85 -12.30 -9.89 7.71
C GLY A 85 -12.25 -10.42 6.28
N GLY A 86 -11.78 -11.65 6.04
CA GLY A 86 -11.88 -12.26 4.72
C GLY A 86 -11.02 -13.49 4.57
N GLU A 87 -11.01 -14.01 3.36
CA GLU A 87 -10.23 -15.16 2.93
C GLU A 87 -9.42 -14.77 1.68
N LEU A 88 -8.12 -15.10 1.65
CA LEU A 88 -7.32 -15.00 0.43
C LEU A 88 -7.67 -16.18 -0.47
N VAL A 89 -8.31 -15.91 -1.61
CA VAL A 89 -8.82 -16.96 -2.51
C VAL A 89 -8.02 -17.08 -3.79
N GLU A 90 -7.24 -16.06 -4.14
CA GLU A 90 -6.36 -16.07 -5.30
C GLU A 90 -5.12 -15.20 -5.05
N GLU A 91 -3.95 -15.68 -5.48
CA GLU A 91 -2.74 -14.89 -5.69
C GLU A 91 -2.46 -14.86 -7.19
N ARG A 92 -2.42 -13.66 -7.78
CA ARG A 92 -2.08 -13.46 -9.18
C ARG A 92 -0.83 -12.60 -9.30
N ARG A 93 0.25 -13.19 -9.78
CA ARG A 93 1.48 -12.46 -10.11
C ARG A 93 1.32 -11.76 -11.45
N VAL A 94 1.22 -10.43 -11.40
CA VAL A 94 1.08 -9.60 -12.60
C VAL A 94 2.46 -9.23 -13.15
N GLY A 95 3.45 -9.10 -12.27
CA GLY A 95 4.84 -8.88 -12.63
C GLY A 95 5.83 -9.49 -11.64
N ARG A 96 7.12 -9.18 -11.82
CA ARG A 96 8.21 -9.70 -10.98
C ARG A 96 8.18 -9.16 -9.56
N SER A 97 7.68 -7.93 -9.44
CA SER A 97 7.62 -7.13 -8.22
C SER A 97 6.19 -6.76 -7.87
N HIS A 98 5.19 -7.33 -8.54
CA HIS A 98 3.78 -6.94 -8.39
C HIS A 98 2.89 -8.18 -8.26
N VAL A 99 2.11 -8.19 -7.19
CA VAL A 99 1.19 -9.28 -6.88
C VAL A 99 -0.18 -8.70 -6.55
N ASP A 100 -1.21 -9.31 -7.12
CA ASP A 100 -2.60 -9.10 -6.78
C ASP A 100 -3.06 -10.23 -5.86
N PHE A 101 -3.78 -9.88 -4.81
CA PHE A 101 -4.50 -10.82 -3.98
C PHE A 101 -5.99 -10.57 -4.09
N THR A 102 -6.75 -11.62 -4.40
CA THR A 102 -8.21 -11.59 -4.32
C THR A 102 -8.63 -11.99 -2.91
N VAL A 103 -9.36 -11.10 -2.24
CA VAL A 103 -9.93 -11.32 -0.90
C VAL A 103 -11.43 -11.51 -1.06
N ARG A 104 -11.93 -12.66 -0.62
CA ARG A 104 -13.37 -12.89 -0.45
C ARG A 104 -13.82 -12.37 0.90
N LEU A 105 -14.91 -11.60 0.89
CA LEU A 105 -15.56 -11.08 2.09
C LEU A 105 -16.37 -12.20 2.78
N PRO A 106 -16.55 -12.15 4.11
CA PRO A 106 -17.31 -13.17 4.83
C PRO A 106 -18.79 -13.21 4.43
N GLU A 107 -19.35 -12.06 4.05
CA GLU A 107 -20.69 -11.89 3.50
C GLU A 107 -20.63 -10.79 2.42
N PRO A 108 -21.44 -10.89 1.35
CA PRO A 108 -21.55 -9.79 0.40
C PRO A 108 -22.06 -8.52 1.08
N ILE A 109 -21.47 -7.38 0.73
CA ILE A 109 -21.92 -6.07 1.20
C ILE A 109 -22.53 -5.27 0.03
N GLY A 110 -23.60 -4.55 0.31
CA GLY A 110 -24.28 -3.71 -0.67
C GLY A 110 -23.83 -2.25 -0.65
N MET A 111 -24.31 -1.48 -1.62
CA MET A 111 -23.96 -0.08 -1.80
C MET A 111 -24.07 0.74 -0.50
N GLY A 112 -22.99 1.44 -0.14
CA GLY A 112 -22.87 2.27 1.05
C GLY A 112 -22.55 1.52 2.35
N GLN A 113 -22.62 0.19 2.36
CA GLN A 113 -22.15 -0.61 3.49
C GLN A 113 -20.63 -0.66 3.50
N TYR A 114 -20.06 -0.83 4.70
CA TYR A 114 -18.63 -0.92 4.90
C TYR A 114 -18.22 -2.28 5.41
N HIS A 115 -16.95 -2.62 5.19
CA HIS A 115 -16.33 -3.82 5.74
C HIS A 115 -14.90 -3.54 6.17
N ASP A 116 -14.54 -4.08 7.34
CA ASP A 116 -13.21 -3.95 7.92
C ASP A 116 -12.44 -5.26 7.74
N TYR A 117 -11.21 -5.19 7.25
CA TYR A 117 -10.33 -6.35 7.13
C TYR A 117 -8.87 -6.00 7.38
N SER A 118 -8.07 -7.02 7.64
CA SER A 118 -6.62 -6.88 7.75
C SER A 118 -5.88 -7.94 6.95
N ILE A 119 -4.76 -7.56 6.36
CA ILE A 119 -3.82 -8.42 5.67
C ILE A 119 -2.42 -8.19 6.22
N VAL A 120 -1.72 -9.28 6.47
CA VAL A 120 -0.32 -9.28 6.91
C VAL A 120 0.52 -9.80 5.76
N ILE A 121 1.52 -9.02 5.38
CA ILE A 121 2.51 -9.39 4.38
C ILE A 121 3.86 -9.49 5.05
N ALA A 122 4.52 -10.63 4.89
CA ALA A 122 5.85 -10.88 5.40
C ALA A 122 6.82 -11.17 4.24
N SER A 123 8.05 -10.69 4.41
CA SER A 123 9.18 -11.04 3.56
C SER A 123 10.38 -11.40 4.45
N SER A 124 11.12 -12.43 4.05
CA SER A 124 12.39 -12.81 4.68
C SER A 124 13.54 -11.85 4.39
N LEU A 125 13.29 -10.78 3.63
CA LEU A 125 14.28 -9.75 3.35
C LEU A 125 14.62 -8.93 4.59
N LEU A 126 15.87 -8.49 4.62
CA LEU A 126 16.35 -7.54 5.62
C LEU A 126 15.89 -6.12 5.26
N PRO A 127 15.63 -5.25 6.25
CA PRO A 127 15.25 -3.85 6.01
C PRO A 127 16.22 -3.06 5.11
N ARG A 128 17.51 -3.38 5.13
CA ARG A 128 18.52 -2.73 4.28
C ARG A 128 18.53 -3.22 2.82
N SER A 129 17.79 -4.29 2.52
CA SER A 129 17.70 -4.87 1.17
C SER A 129 16.48 -4.36 0.39
N ILE A 130 15.59 -3.59 1.02
CA ILE A 130 14.41 -3.00 0.37
C ILE A 130 14.68 -1.56 -0.03
N LEU A 131 13.93 -1.03 -0.99
CA LEU A 131 13.99 0.40 -1.28
C LEU A 131 13.66 1.20 0.00
N PRO A 132 14.36 2.32 0.25
CA PRO A 132 14.28 3.00 1.53
C PRO A 132 13.07 3.94 1.62
N TYR A 133 11.92 3.45 1.16
CA TYR A 133 10.64 4.12 1.30
C TYR A 133 9.51 3.08 1.30
N TYR A 134 8.40 3.42 1.92
CA TYR A 134 7.13 2.73 1.75
C TYR A 134 6.04 3.77 1.48
N VAL A 135 5.27 3.53 0.42
CA VAL A 135 4.26 4.46 -0.09
C VAL A 135 2.99 3.73 -0.49
N VAL A 136 1.87 4.44 -0.36
CA VAL A 136 0.58 4.08 -0.93
C VAL A 136 0.31 5.03 -2.10
N THR A 137 -0.07 4.48 -3.26
CA THR A 137 -0.52 5.26 -4.42
C THR A 137 -1.98 4.88 -4.70
N PRO A 138 -2.95 5.69 -4.26
CA PRO A 138 -4.36 5.37 -4.44
C PRO A 138 -4.76 5.47 -5.92
N TRP A 139 -5.23 4.36 -6.47
CA TRP A 139 -5.91 4.28 -7.77
C TRP A 139 -7.43 4.29 -7.64
N ARG A 140 -7.89 4.11 -6.40
CA ARG A 140 -9.27 4.30 -5.94
C ARG A 140 -9.29 5.36 -4.86
N ASN A 141 -10.46 5.95 -4.60
CA ASN A 141 -10.56 6.91 -3.52
C ASN A 141 -10.09 6.31 -2.18
N LEU A 142 -9.23 7.07 -1.50
CA LEU A 142 -8.70 6.78 -0.18
C LEU A 142 -8.89 8.04 0.66
N ARG A 143 -9.81 8.02 1.65
CA ARG A 143 -10.12 9.25 2.39
C ARG A 143 -9.06 9.62 3.41
N SER A 144 -8.47 8.62 4.07
CA SER A 144 -7.37 8.84 5.01
C SER A 144 -6.40 7.67 5.04
N LEU A 145 -5.13 7.99 5.22
CA LEU A 145 -4.05 7.05 5.43
C LEU A 145 -3.34 7.38 6.74
N ARG A 146 -3.17 6.38 7.61
CA ARG A 146 -2.29 6.46 8.77
C ARG A 146 -1.18 5.45 8.63
N MET A 147 0.04 5.85 8.93
CA MET A 147 1.22 5.02 8.80
C MET A 147 2.02 5.04 10.09
N ARG A 148 2.45 3.86 10.50
CA ARG A 148 3.42 3.63 11.55
C ARG A 148 4.58 2.82 10.97
N LEU A 149 5.79 3.34 11.09
CA LEU A 149 7.01 2.62 10.75
C LEU A 149 7.77 2.33 12.05
N CYS A 150 8.15 1.07 12.26
CA CYS A 150 8.89 0.62 13.45
C CYS A 150 10.29 0.18 13.03
N PHE A 151 11.30 1.01 13.27
CA PHE A 151 12.71 0.73 12.93
C PHE A 151 13.45 -0.08 14.01
N GLY A 152 12.87 -0.20 15.21
CA GLY A 152 13.54 -0.84 16.34
C GLY A 152 14.78 -0.06 16.77
N GLN A 153 15.90 -0.74 16.97
CA GLN A 153 17.15 -0.10 17.42
C GLN A 153 17.97 0.52 16.28
N ASP A 154 17.78 0.09 15.03
CA ASP A 154 18.50 0.60 13.86
C ASP A 154 17.71 1.75 13.22
N VAL A 155 17.68 2.89 13.90
CA VAL A 155 16.95 4.08 13.43
C VAL A 155 17.74 4.79 12.32
N PRO A 156 17.12 5.10 11.16
CA PRO A 156 17.76 5.85 10.08
C PRO A 156 18.24 7.25 10.50
N LYS A 157 19.30 7.75 9.86
CA LYS A 157 19.82 9.12 10.07
C LYS A 157 18.84 10.21 9.65
N ALA A 158 18.06 9.93 8.60
CA ALA A 158 17.01 10.83 8.12
C ALA A 158 15.75 10.02 7.82
N ILE A 159 14.61 10.59 8.19
CA ILE A 159 13.29 10.06 7.90
C ILE A 159 12.46 11.27 7.44
N TRP A 160 11.71 11.12 6.36
CA TRP A 160 10.93 12.23 5.81
C TRP A 160 9.59 11.77 5.27
N ARG A 161 8.64 12.69 5.24
CA ARG A 161 7.33 12.46 4.67
C ARG A 161 7.38 12.59 3.14
N ILE A 162 6.75 11.64 2.48
CA ILE A 162 6.43 11.67 1.05
C ILE A 162 4.97 12.06 0.94
N ASN A 163 4.65 13.24 0.40
CA ASN A 163 3.29 13.77 0.39
C ASN A 163 2.89 14.24 -1.01
N GLY A 164 2.35 13.33 -1.82
CA GLY A 164 1.80 13.64 -3.13
C GLY A 164 2.84 13.73 -4.25
N LEU A 165 3.79 12.80 -4.28
CA LEU A 165 4.79 12.72 -5.36
C LEU A 165 4.34 11.77 -6.48
N PRO A 166 4.61 12.08 -7.76
CA PRO A 166 4.37 11.12 -8.84
C PRO A 166 5.17 9.81 -8.65
N PRO A 167 4.60 8.62 -8.91
CA PRO A 167 5.31 7.36 -8.76
C PRO A 167 6.63 7.27 -9.54
N ALA A 168 6.71 7.97 -10.68
CA ALA A 168 7.88 7.97 -11.56
C ALA A 168 9.14 8.57 -10.91
N VAL A 169 9.00 9.44 -9.90
CA VAL A 169 10.16 10.09 -9.24
C VAL A 169 10.59 9.38 -7.96
N LEU A 170 9.89 8.32 -7.54
CA LEU A 170 10.18 7.63 -6.27
C LEU A 170 11.56 6.96 -6.25
N GLY A 171 12.07 6.52 -7.40
CA GLY A 171 13.39 5.90 -7.50
C GLY A 171 14.58 6.86 -7.35
N GLU A 172 14.31 8.16 -7.40
CA GLU A 172 15.31 9.24 -7.34
C GLU A 172 15.10 10.11 -6.08
N LEU A 173 14.46 9.55 -5.05
CA LEU A 173 14.14 10.28 -3.83
C LEU A 173 15.39 10.61 -3.03
N GLU A 174 15.59 11.91 -2.83
CA GLU A 174 16.46 12.45 -1.79
C GLU A 174 15.62 12.84 -0.56
N PRO A 175 16.23 12.95 0.64
CA PRO A 175 15.55 13.49 1.81
C PRO A 175 14.91 14.85 1.52
N SER A 176 13.62 14.99 1.83
CA SER A 176 12.90 16.25 1.73
C SER A 176 13.07 17.11 2.99
N ASP A 177 12.65 18.37 2.94
CA ASP A 177 12.61 19.26 4.11
C ASP A 177 11.53 18.85 5.14
N ASP A 178 10.58 17.98 4.80
CA ASP A 178 9.52 17.50 5.70
C ASP A 178 10.02 16.30 6.53
N LEU A 179 10.97 16.58 7.41
CA LEU A 179 11.62 15.59 8.27
C LEU A 179 10.68 15.08 9.37
N LEU A 180 10.77 13.79 9.62
CA LEU A 180 10.09 13.07 10.70
C LEU A 180 11.13 12.61 11.72
N SER A 181 10.73 12.56 12.99
CA SER A 181 11.57 12.05 14.08
C SER A 181 10.99 10.75 14.60
N ALA A 182 11.84 9.74 14.78
CA ALA A 182 11.48 8.54 15.51
C ALA A 182 11.36 8.85 17.01
N ASP A 183 10.41 8.22 17.68
CA ASP A 183 10.30 8.29 19.13
C ASP A 183 11.34 7.41 19.84
N SER A 184 11.26 7.32 21.17
CA SER A 184 12.20 6.52 21.99
C SER A 184 12.15 5.01 21.70
N LEU A 185 11.12 4.53 21.00
CA LEU A 185 10.96 3.13 20.59
C LEU A 185 11.40 2.91 19.14
N GLY A 186 11.89 3.94 18.45
CA GLY A 186 12.23 3.86 17.03
C GLY A 186 10.99 3.86 16.12
N GLU A 187 9.86 4.38 16.59
CA GLU A 187 8.62 4.48 15.81
C GLU A 187 8.45 5.86 15.18
N VAL A 188 7.96 5.88 13.95
CA VAL A 188 7.53 7.09 13.24
C VAL A 188 6.07 6.95 12.87
N GLN A 189 5.30 8.01 13.08
CA GLN A 189 3.90 8.09 12.69
C GLN A 189 3.67 9.22 11.70
N SER A 190 2.83 8.97 10.70
CA SER A 190 2.38 10.00 9.76
C SER A 190 0.93 9.77 9.38
N GLU A 191 0.20 10.86 9.18
CA GLU A 191 -1.18 10.85 8.70
C GLU A 191 -1.30 11.66 7.42
N PHE A 192 -2.17 11.21 6.52
CA PHE A 192 -2.44 11.86 5.25
C PHE A 192 -3.94 11.95 5.04
N HIS A 193 -4.36 13.11 4.54
CA HIS A 193 -5.75 13.43 4.20
C HIS A 193 -5.79 14.07 2.82
N GLN A 194 -6.98 14.13 2.22
CA GLN A 194 -7.16 14.74 0.89
C GLN A 194 -6.21 14.12 -0.16
N LEU A 195 -6.05 12.79 -0.09
CA LEU A 195 -5.17 12.06 -0.99
C LEU A 195 -5.70 12.18 -2.42
N ARG A 196 -4.83 12.53 -3.36
CA ARG A 196 -5.13 12.62 -4.78
C ARG A 196 -4.74 11.33 -5.46
N LEU A 197 -5.57 10.91 -6.41
CA LEU A 197 -5.32 9.70 -7.19
C LEU A 197 -3.99 9.80 -7.94
N ALA A 198 -3.36 8.63 -8.12
CA ALA A 198 -2.10 8.46 -8.84
C ALA A 198 -0.90 9.26 -8.28
N LEU A 199 -1.01 9.85 -7.09
CA LEU A 199 0.13 10.40 -6.36
C LEU A 199 0.48 9.50 -5.17
N SER A 200 1.75 9.44 -4.82
CA SER A 200 2.27 8.59 -3.77
C SER A 200 2.38 9.34 -2.43
N TYR A 201 1.98 8.66 -1.37
CA TYR A 201 1.97 9.14 0.01
C TYR A 201 2.66 8.12 0.89
N GLY A 202 3.57 8.55 1.75
CA GLY A 202 4.38 7.61 2.50
C GLY A 202 5.49 8.21 3.34
N VAL A 203 6.45 7.36 3.67
CA VAL A 203 7.64 7.72 4.44
C VAL A 203 8.87 7.19 3.72
N GLY A 204 9.86 8.07 3.53
CA GLY A 204 11.20 7.72 3.07
C GLY A 204 12.19 7.77 4.23
N TRP A 205 13.29 7.04 4.11
CA TRP A 205 14.36 7.03 5.11
C TRP A 205 15.75 6.88 4.49
N LEU A 206 16.79 7.17 5.28
CA LEU A 206 18.19 7.03 4.87
C LEU A 206 19.05 6.65 6.07
N TYR A 207 19.82 5.56 5.95
CA TYR A 207 20.71 5.02 6.99
C TYR A 207 22.08 5.70 7.07
#